data_AF-G0EP38-F1
#
_entry.id   AF-G0EP38-F1
#
_cell.length_a   1.000
_cell.length_b   1.000
_cell.length_c   1.000
_cell.angle_alpha   90.00
_cell.angle_beta   90.00
_cell.angle_gamma   90.00
#
_symmetry.space_group_name_H-M   'P 1'
#
loop_
_entity.id
_entity.type
_entity.pdbx_description
1 polymer ?
#
loop_
_entity_poly.entity_id
_entity_poly.type
_entity_poly.pdbx_seq_one_letter_code
_entity_poly.pdbx_strand_id
1 'polypeptide(L)'
;MKKLEYGLIANRHNMPVNDFIFNRIKDPTKIRNIEAEAYRKIKTIANDCKEEKYIKLDLYVTGLSAALISVIKACKKVHREDFINIKLVLKHYSWKNKNYHNQTIFFINKLINGGK
;
A
#
# COMPACT_ATOMS: atom_id res chain seq x y z
N MET A 1 5.25 -10.58 11.94
CA MET A 1 5.24 -9.49 10.94
C MET A 1 5.20 -10.11 9.56
N LYS A 2 4.00 -10.26 9.02
CA LYS A 2 3.81 -10.75 7.64
C LYS A 2 4.36 -9.74 6.64
N LYS A 3 5.19 -10.20 5.71
CA LYS A 3 5.69 -9.42 4.58
C LYS A 3 4.86 -9.74 3.34
N LEU A 4 4.44 -8.70 2.61
CA LEU A 4 3.67 -8.78 1.38
C LEU A 4 4.30 -7.87 0.32
N GLU A 5 4.28 -8.30 -0.93
CA GLU A 5 4.87 -7.59 -2.07
C GLU A 5 3.81 -7.40 -3.15
N TYR A 6 3.57 -6.16 -3.55
CA TYR A 6 2.53 -5.80 -4.51
C TYR A 6 3.04 -4.72 -5.47
N GLY A 7 2.64 -4.79 -6.74
CA GLY A 7 2.76 -3.67 -7.67
C GLY A 7 1.58 -2.70 -7.52
N LEU A 8 1.79 -1.43 -7.84
CA LEU A 8 0.71 -0.45 -7.78
C LEU A 8 -0.32 -0.74 -8.89
N ILE A 9 0.12 -0.79 -10.16
CA ILE A 9 -0.76 -1.01 -11.31
C ILE A 9 -0.16 -2.10 -12.21
N ALA A 10 -0.93 -3.13 -12.53
CA ALA A 10 -0.50 -4.21 -13.41
C ALA A 10 -0.20 -3.69 -14.83
N ASN A 11 0.68 -4.40 -15.55
CA ASN A 11 0.99 -4.20 -16.98
C ASN A 11 1.46 -2.78 -17.37
N ARG A 12 1.94 -1.97 -16.41
CA ARG A 12 2.53 -0.65 -16.68
C ARG A 12 4.05 -0.69 -16.82
N HIS A 13 4.69 -1.55 -16.02
CA HIS A 13 6.13 -1.77 -16.02
C HIS A 13 6.41 -3.25 -15.73
N ASN A 14 7.58 -3.74 -16.16
CA ASN A 14 8.07 -5.05 -15.75
C ASN A 14 8.55 -4.94 -14.29
N MET A 15 7.72 -5.35 -13.34
CA MET A 15 8.01 -5.30 -11.91
C MET A 15 8.28 -6.71 -11.38
N PRO A 16 9.13 -6.89 -10.36
CA PRO A 16 9.45 -8.20 -9.80
C PRO A 16 8.36 -8.69 -8.82
N VAL A 17 7.09 -8.60 -9.21
CA VAL A 17 5.92 -8.97 -8.41
C VAL A 17 4.79 -9.46 -9.31
N ASN A 18 3.97 -10.38 -8.79
CA ASN A 18 2.82 -10.95 -9.51
C ASN A 18 1.49 -10.35 -9.08
N ASP A 19 1.41 -9.85 -7.85
CA ASP A 19 0.20 -9.27 -7.28
C ASP A 19 0.18 -7.75 -7.42
N PHE A 20 -1.00 -7.18 -7.68
CA PHE A 20 -1.15 -5.75 -7.90
C PHE A 20 -2.32 -5.18 -7.10
N ILE A 21 -2.20 -3.90 -6.71
CA ILE A 21 -3.31 -3.18 -6.06
C ILE A 21 -4.41 -2.89 -7.08
N PHE A 22 -4.02 -2.39 -8.24
CA PHE A 22 -4.91 -2.10 -9.36
C PHE A 22 -4.57 -3.01 -10.54
N ASN A 23 -5.56 -3.70 -11.10
CA ASN A 23 -5.34 -4.43 -12.35
C ASN A 23 -5.24 -3.46 -13.54
N ARG A 24 -6.08 -2.42 -13.56
CA ARG A 24 -6.05 -1.36 -14.56
C ARG A 24 -6.77 -0.11 -14.06
N ILE A 25 -6.20 1.07 -14.32
CA ILE A 25 -6.90 2.35 -14.17
C ILE A 25 -7.18 2.90 -15.57
N LYS A 26 -8.46 2.97 -15.95
CA LYS A 26 -8.89 3.47 -17.26
C LYS A 26 -8.86 4.99 -17.33
N ASP A 27 -9.38 5.66 -16.31
CA ASP A 27 -9.47 7.12 -16.23
C ASP A 27 -8.90 7.60 -14.88
N PRO A 28 -7.74 8.27 -14.88
CA PRO A 28 -7.09 8.74 -13.66
C PRO A 28 -7.83 9.90 -12.97
N THR A 29 -8.83 10.50 -13.62
CA THR A 29 -9.63 11.60 -13.06
C THR A 29 -10.80 11.09 -12.20
N LYS A 30 -11.16 9.80 -12.31
CA LYS A 30 -12.19 9.17 -11.47
C LYS A 30 -11.64 8.81 -10.09
N ILE A 31 -11.13 9.81 -9.36
CA ILE A 31 -10.44 9.67 -8.07
C ILE A 31 -11.22 8.82 -7.08
N ARG A 32 -12.55 9.05 -6.94
CA ARG A 32 -13.40 8.27 -6.04
C ARG A 32 -13.39 6.77 -6.34
N ASN A 33 -13.35 6.38 -7.61
CA ASN A 33 -13.33 4.98 -8.01
C ASN A 33 -11.97 4.34 -7.67
N ILE A 34 -10.89 5.07 -7.91
CA ILE A 34 -9.52 4.64 -7.58
C ILE A 34 -9.37 4.47 -6.07
N GLU A 35 -9.89 5.42 -5.28
CA GLU A 35 -9.89 5.33 -3.82
C GLU A 35 -10.70 4.15 -3.30
N ALA A 36 -11.88 3.90 -3.86
CA ALA A 36 -12.73 2.77 -3.49
C ALA A 36 -12.08 1.42 -3.84
N GLU A 37 -11.43 1.30 -5.00
CA GLU A 37 -10.69 0.09 -5.39
C GLU A 37 -9.47 -0.14 -4.49
N ALA A 38 -8.69 0.90 -4.20
CA ALA A 38 -7.57 0.82 -3.27
C ALA A 38 -8.02 0.34 -1.89
N TYR A 39 -9.10 0.92 -1.37
CA TYR A 39 -9.64 0.54 -0.07
C TYR A 39 -10.07 -0.92 -0.05
N ARG A 40 -10.86 -1.37 -1.04
CA ARG A 40 -11.28 -2.78 -1.13
C ARG A 40 -10.08 -3.73 -1.12
N LYS A 41 -9.06 -3.45 -1.93
CA LYS A 41 -7.88 -4.32 -2.01
C LYS A 41 -7.06 -4.35 -0.73
N ILE A 42 -6.81 -3.19 -0.11
CA ILE A 42 -6.07 -3.13 1.16
C ILE A 42 -6.88 -3.77 2.30
N LYS A 43 -8.21 -3.63 2.30
CA LYS A 43 -9.08 -4.30 3.27
C LYS A 43 -9.03 -5.82 3.10
N THR A 44 -9.09 -6.34 1.87
CA THR A 44 -8.89 -7.77 1.61
C THR A 44 -7.55 -8.26 2.16
N ILE A 45 -6.46 -7.55 1.85
CA ILE A 45 -5.12 -7.88 2.36
C ILE A 45 -5.08 -7.92 3.89
N ALA A 46 -5.70 -6.95 4.56
CA ALA A 46 -5.76 -6.91 6.02
C ALA A 46 -6.60 -8.05 6.60
N ASN A 47 -7.73 -8.39 5.98
CA ASN A 47 -8.55 -9.53 6.38
C ASN A 47 -7.80 -10.86 6.23
N ASP A 48 -7.04 -11.04 5.16
CA ASP A 48 -6.18 -12.22 4.93
C ASP A 48 -5.05 -12.31 5.97
N CYS A 49 -4.72 -11.18 6.61
CA CYS A 49 -3.71 -11.06 7.65
C CYS A 49 -4.32 -10.77 9.04
N LYS A 50 -5.59 -11.09 9.29
CA LYS A 50 -6.30 -10.69 10.52
C LYS A 50 -5.65 -11.16 11.83
N GLU A 51 -4.89 -12.26 11.79
CA GLU A 51 -4.16 -12.80 12.94
C GLU A 51 -2.82 -12.07 13.19
N GLU A 52 -2.40 -11.19 12.28
CA GLU A 52 -1.15 -10.45 12.36
C GLU A 52 -1.37 -9.04 12.93
N LYS A 53 -0.72 -8.74 14.05
CA LYS A 53 -0.72 -7.38 14.62
C LYS A 53 0.09 -6.37 13.78
N TYR A 54 1.03 -6.85 12.97
CA TYR A 54 1.96 -6.04 12.18
C TYR A 54 2.14 -6.63 10.78
N ILE A 55 1.84 -5.83 9.76
CA ILE A 55 2.12 -6.15 8.36
C ILE A 55 3.14 -5.19 7.76
N LYS A 56 3.98 -5.72 6.87
CA LYS A 56 4.88 -4.95 6.02
C LYS A 56 4.44 -5.13 4.57
N LEU A 57 4.05 -4.03 3.92
CA LEU A 57 3.64 -4.00 2.52
C LEU A 57 4.71 -3.28 1.69
N ASP A 58 5.50 -4.05 0.92
CA ASP A 58 6.42 -3.51 -0.07
C ASP A 58 5.63 -3.26 -1.37
N LEU A 59 5.41 -1.98 -1.70
CA LEU A 59 4.61 -1.51 -2.83
C LEU A 59 5.49 -0.97 -3.95
N TYR A 60 5.52 -1.65 -5.09
CA TYR A 60 6.24 -1.24 -6.29
C TYR A 60 5.44 -0.17 -7.03
N VAL A 61 5.90 1.08 -6.95
CA VAL A 61 5.11 2.23 -7.39
C VAL A 61 5.28 2.52 -8.89
N THR A 62 4.29 3.23 -9.43
CA THR A 62 4.33 3.80 -10.79
C THR A 62 4.20 5.32 -10.70
N GLY A 63 4.37 6.03 -11.82
CA GLY A 63 4.24 7.49 -11.86
C GLY A 63 2.82 8.05 -11.68
N LEU A 64 1.80 7.21 -11.44
CA LEU A 64 0.42 7.69 -11.27
C LEU A 64 0.13 8.06 -9.80
N SER A 65 0.34 9.33 -9.45
CA SER A 65 0.18 9.84 -8.08
C SER A 65 -1.20 9.60 -7.49
N ALA A 66 -2.28 9.74 -8.26
CA ALA A 66 -3.65 9.51 -7.78
C ALA A 66 -3.84 8.08 -7.22
N ALA A 67 -3.24 7.08 -7.89
CA ALA A 67 -3.28 5.69 -7.45
C ALA A 67 -2.46 5.49 -6.16
N LEU A 68 -1.24 6.05 -6.12
CA LEU A 68 -0.38 5.94 -4.94
C LEU A 68 -1.01 6.58 -3.69
N ILE A 69 -1.52 7.80 -3.83
CA ILE A 69 -2.20 8.51 -2.74
C ILE A 69 -3.43 7.74 -2.25
N SER A 70 -4.18 7.13 -3.16
CA SER A 70 -5.34 6.29 -2.82
C SER A 70 -4.94 5.09 -1.96
N VAL A 71 -3.83 4.42 -2.27
CA VAL A 71 -3.32 3.30 -1.46
C VAL A 71 -2.85 3.77 -0.07
N ILE A 72 -2.15 4.91 0.01
CA ILE A 72 -1.71 5.49 1.29
C ILE A 72 -2.92 5.80 2.18
N LYS A 73 -3.97 6.42 1.61
CA LYS A 73 -5.23 6.69 2.32
C LYS A 73 -5.92 5.42 2.77
N ALA A 74 -5.97 4.39 1.92
CA ALA A 74 -6.55 3.09 2.24
C ALA A 74 -5.82 2.41 3.41
N CYS A 75 -4.48 2.35 3.40
CA CYS A 75 -3.68 1.82 4.51
C CYS A 75 -3.99 2.55 5.82
N LYS A 76 -4.04 3.89 5.80
CA LYS A 76 -4.37 4.69 6.99
C LYS A 76 -5.78 4.38 7.53
N LYS A 77 -6.75 4.23 6.63
CA LYS A 77 -8.15 3.94 6.99
C LYS A 77 -8.28 2.54 7.59
N VAL A 78 -7.74 1.53 6.93
CA VAL A 78 -7.74 0.14 7.41
C VAL A 78 -7.00 -0.03 8.72
N HIS A 79 -5.84 0.62 8.89
CA HIS A 79 -5.13 0.66 10.18
C HIS A 79 -6.03 1.11 11.34
N ARG A 80 -6.84 2.15 11.12
CA ARG A 80 -7.76 2.69 12.14
C ARG A 80 -8.96 1.80 12.40
N GLU A 81 -9.47 1.15 11.36
CA GLU A 81 -10.67 0.30 11.44
C GLU A 81 -10.37 -1.05 12.09
N ASP A 82 -9.24 -1.66 11.73
CA ASP A 82 -8.91 -3.04 12.10
C ASP A 82 -7.82 -3.14 13.18
N PHE A 83 -7.33 -1.99 13.68
CA PHE A 83 -6.26 -1.90 14.67
C PHE A 83 -4.95 -2.63 14.28
N ILE A 84 -4.76 -2.92 12.99
CA ILE A 84 -3.57 -3.55 12.43
C ILE A 84 -2.48 -2.50 12.16
N ASN A 85 -1.25 -2.79 12.53
CA ASN A 85 -0.13 -1.89 12.25
C ASN A 85 0.42 -2.17 10.85
N ILE A 86 0.63 -1.13 10.04
CA ILE A 86 1.08 -1.25 8.65
C ILE A 86 2.38 -0.48 8.45
N LYS A 87 3.44 -1.17 8.06
CA LYS A 87 4.66 -0.59 7.49
C LYS A 87 4.56 -0.62 5.96
N LEU A 88 4.23 0.51 5.36
CA LEU A 88 4.17 0.67 3.91
C LEU A 88 5.53 1.12 3.38
N VAL A 89 6.14 0.34 2.50
CA VAL A 89 7.43 0.66 1.86
C VAL A 89 7.19 0.86 0.38
N LEU A 90 7.29 2.11 -0.08
CA LEU A 90 7.19 2.46 -1.48
C LEU A 90 8.53 2.17 -2.17
N LYS A 91 8.52 1.27 -3.15
CA LYS A 91 9.68 0.89 -3.97
C LYS A 91 9.67 1.71 -5.26
N HIS A 92 10.50 2.75 -5.30
CA HIS A 92 10.62 3.66 -6.45
C HIS A 92 11.73 3.19 -7.39
N TYR A 93 11.39 2.80 -8.62
CA TYR A 93 12.39 2.36 -9.60
C TYR A 93 13.23 3.54 -10.11
N SER A 94 14.55 3.38 -10.09
CA SER A 94 15.50 4.32 -10.68
C SER A 94 16.15 3.69 -11.91
N TRP A 95 15.90 4.31 -13.06
CA TRP A 95 16.54 3.91 -14.32
C TRP A 95 18.07 4.04 -14.28
N LYS A 96 18.59 5.06 -13.57
CA LYS A 96 20.02 5.39 -13.54
C LYS A 96 20.88 4.25 -13.00
N ASN A 97 20.40 3.56 -11.97
CA ASN A 97 21.11 2.48 -11.28
C ASN A 97 20.39 1.13 -11.40
N LYS A 98 19.32 1.05 -12.19
CA LYS A 98 18.48 -0.14 -12.41
C LYS A 98 18.05 -0.82 -11.10
N ASN A 99 17.72 -0.01 -10.08
CA ASN A 99 17.38 -0.50 -8.74
C ASN A 99 16.21 0.29 -8.13
N TYR A 100 15.67 -0.22 -7.01
CA TYR A 100 14.57 0.40 -6.28
C TYR A 100 15.06 1.15 -5.04
N HIS A 101 14.56 2.37 -4.86
CA HIS A 101 14.76 3.18 -3.66
C HIS A 101 13.54 3.10 -2.75
N ASN A 102 13.78 2.92 -1.46
CA ASN A 102 12.71 2.73 -0.47
C ASN A 102 12.30 4.07 0.15
N GLN A 103 11.00 4.33 0.20
CA GLN A 103 10.40 5.36 1.04
C GLN A 103 9.40 4.69 1.99
N THR A 104 9.59 4.87 3.30
CA THR A 104 8.80 4.14 4.31
C THR A 104 7.79 5.05 4.99
N ILE A 105 6.57 4.54 5.19
CA ILE A 105 5.49 5.18 5.94
C ILE A 105 4.99 4.18 6.99
N PHE A 106 4.83 4.63 8.23
CA PHE A 106 4.34 3.81 9.34
C PHE A 106 2.94 4.25 9.77
N PHE A 107 2.02 3.29 9.79
CA PHE A 107 0.70 3.42 10.40
C PHE A 107 0.69 2.51 11.62
N ILE A 108 1.03 3.10 12.77
CA ILE A 108 1.13 2.39 14.04
C ILE A 108 0.24 3.05 15.08
N ASN A 109 -0.37 2.23 15.94
CA ASN A 109 -1.06 2.75 17.11
C ASN A 109 -0.03 3.43 18.01
N LYS A 110 -0.27 4.69 18.39
CA LYS A 110 0.50 5.28 19.48
C LYS A 110 0.19 4.47 20.73
N LEU A 111 1.22 3.93 21.38
CA LEU A 111 1.09 3.54 22.78
C LEU A 111 0.73 4.82 23.53
N ILE A 112 -0.52 4.93 23.97
CA ILE A 112 -0.88 5.92 24.97
C ILE A 112 -0.19 5.42 26.23
N ASN A 113 1.00 5.96 26.53
CA ASN A 113 1.54 5.82 27.87
C ASN A 113 0.53 6.50 28.78
N GLY A 114 -0.25 5.70 29.50
CA GLY A 114 -1.10 6.17 30.57
C GLY A 114 -0.22 6.84 31.61
N GLY A 115 -0.04 8.14 31.47
CA GLY A 115 0.44 9.01 32.53
C GLY A 115 -0.62 8.96 33.63
N LYS A 116 -0.19 8.44 34.78
CA LYS A 116 -0.88 8.59 36.06
C LYS A 116 -1.12 10.07 36.38
#